data_AF-B5CW75-F1
#
_entry.id   AF-B5CW75-F1
#
_cell.length_a   1.000
_cell.length_b   1.000
_cell.length_c   1.000
_cell.angle_alpha   90.00
_cell.angle_beta   90.00
_cell.angle_gamma   90.00
#
_symmetry.space_group_name_H-M   'P 1'
#
loop_
_entity.id
_entity.type
_entity.pdbx_description
1 polymer ?
#
loop_
_entity_poly.entity_id
_entity_poly.type
_entity_poly.pdbx_seq_one_letter_code
_entity_poly.pdbx_strand_id
1 'polypeptide(L)' 'MTKVTETDFINAWIDEVGAKYSADKKKLLSVPDLEYYEIKRGTEIICDNAFCQDYSSLKTVIIPETVIAIGESSFRGCI' A
#
# COMPACT_ATOMS: atom_id res chain seq x y z
N MET A 1 -5.68 12.13 -4.45
CA MET A 1 -4.43 12.02 -5.23
C MET A 1 -3.65 10.82 -4.71
N THR A 2 -3.12 9.99 -5.62
CA THR A 2 -2.39 8.74 -5.32
C THR A 2 -0.89 8.96 -5.06
N LYS A 3 -0.35 10.11 -5.49
CA LYS A 3 1.01 10.55 -5.17
C LYS A 3 1.21 10.73 -3.67
N VAL A 4 2.36 10.26 -3.19
CA VAL A 4 2.81 10.38 -1.80
C VAL A 4 3.79 11.54 -1.64
N THR A 5 3.81 12.13 -0.45
CA THR A 5 4.76 13.15 -0.02
C THR A 5 5.67 12.61 1.07
N GLU A 6 6.80 13.26 1.32
CA GLU A 6 7.69 12.88 2.45
C GLU A 6 6.94 12.95 3.80
N THR A 7 6.04 13.92 3.96
CA THR A 7 5.23 14.09 5.16
C THR A 7 4.27 12.91 5.39
N ASP A 8 3.77 12.27 4.32
CA ASP A 8 2.94 11.07 4.44
C ASP A 8 3.73 9.94 5.11
N PHE A 9 5.02 9.78 4.78
CA PHE A 9 5.88 8.75 5.38
C PHE A 9 6.33 9.08 6.81
N ILE A 10 6.63 10.35 7.11
CA ILE A 10 7.03 10.79 8.46
C ILE A 10 5.93 10.51 9.48
N ASN A 11 4.67 10.74 9.09
CA ASN A 11 3.51 10.54 9.96
C ASN A 11 2.83 9.18 9.74
N ALA A 12 3.50 8.25 9.05
CA ALA A 12 2.87 7.00 8.68
C ALA A 12 2.52 6.17 9.91
N TRP A 13 1.31 5.61 9.91
CA TRP A 13 0.98 4.52 10.82
C TRP A 13 1.51 3.23 10.21
N ILE A 14 2.22 2.43 11.01
CA ILE A 14 2.83 1.17 10.57
C ILE A 14 2.06 0.02 11.21
N ASP A 15 1.65 -0.94 10.38
CA ASP A 15 0.96 -2.14 10.84
C ASP A 15 1.91 -3.21 11.37
N GLU A 16 1.36 -4.35 11.78
CA GLU A 16 2.11 -5.44 12.41
C GLU A 16 3.14 -6.12 11.50
N VAL A 17 3.03 -5.98 10.17
CA VAL A 17 3.98 -6.56 9.20
C VAL A 17 4.90 -5.51 8.58
N GLY A 18 4.77 -4.24 8.97
CA GLY A 18 5.61 -3.15 8.47
C GLY A 18 5.01 -2.39 7.28
N ALA A 19 3.76 -2.66 6.90
CA ALA A 19 3.10 -1.86 5.89
C ALA A 19 2.77 -0.48 6.43
N LYS A 20 3.01 0.54 5.61
CA LYS A 20 2.88 1.95 5.97
C LYS A 20 1.60 2.51 5.39
N TYR A 21 0.83 3.15 6.25
CA TYR A 21 -0.38 3.86 5.91
C TYR A 21 -0.24 5.34 6.25
N SER A 22 -1.04 6.20 5.63
CA SER A 22 -1.21 7.57 6.11
C SER A 22 -1.69 7.57 7.57
N ALA A 23 -1.48 8.68 8.28
CA ALA A 23 -1.89 8.81 9.68
C ALA A 23 -3.38 8.50 9.93
N ASP A 24 -4.25 8.83 8.97
CA ASP A 24 -5.69 8.54 8.98
C ASP A 24 -6.05 7.14 8.45
N LYS A 25 -5.06 6.36 8.02
CA LYS A 25 -5.16 5.00 7.45
C LYS A 25 -5.96 4.90 6.15
N LYS A 26 -6.31 6.04 5.54
CA LYS A 26 -7.05 6.06 4.27
C LYS A 26 -6.19 5.75 3.06
N LYS A 27 -4.87 5.93 3.16
CA LYS A 27 -3.91 5.65 2.09
C LYS A 27 -2.94 4.56 2.49
N LEU A 28 -2.76 3.57 1.63
CA LEU A 28 -1.66 2.61 1.70
C LEU A 28 -0.46 3.16 0.95
N LEU A 29 0.63 3.47 1.67
CA LEU A 29 1.81 4.17 1.14
C LEU A 29 2.87 3.21 0.62
N SER A 30 3.14 2.13 1.37
CA SER A 30 4.11 1.10 0.98
C SER A 30 3.87 -0.19 1.74
N VAL A 31 4.07 -1.33 1.09
CA VAL A 31 4.02 -2.67 1.69
C VAL A 31 5.41 -3.31 1.57
N PRO A 32 5.95 -3.94 2.63
CA PRO A 32 7.21 -4.68 2.55
C PRO A 32 7.07 -5.92 1.65
N ASP A 33 8.18 -6.60 1.35
CA ASP A 33 8.11 -7.86 0.61
C ASP A 33 7.39 -8.94 1.44
N LEU A 34 6.27 -9.42 0.92
CA LEU A 34 5.36 -10.37 1.56
C LEU A 34 4.77 -11.28 0.49
N GLU A 35 4.45 -12.53 0.82
CA GLU A 35 3.75 -13.39 -0.13
C GLU A 35 2.23 -13.11 -0.20
N TYR A 36 1.65 -12.74 0.94
CA TYR A 36 0.23 -12.47 1.12
C TYR A 36 0.06 -11.17 1.90
N TYR A 37 -0.86 -10.32 1.45
CA TYR A 37 -1.24 -9.13 2.19
C TYR A 37 -2.75 -8.83 2.11
N GLU A 38 -3.36 -8.53 3.24
CA GLU A 38 -4.74 -8.03 3.30
C GLU A 38 -4.72 -6.55 3.68
N ILE A 39 -5.17 -5.71 2.75
CA ILE A 39 -5.24 -4.26 2.98
C ILE A 39 -6.32 -4.00 4.03
N LYS A 40 -5.99 -3.17 5.02
CA LYS A 40 -6.89 -2.89 6.15
C LYS A 40 -8.20 -2.24 5.65
N ARG A 41 -9.34 -2.69 6.21
CA ARG A 41 -10.65 -2.07 5.93
C ARG A 41 -10.62 -0.56 6.23
N GLY A 42 -11.29 0.23 5.40
CA GLY A 42 -11.31 1.69 5.51
C GLY A 42 -10.19 2.37 4.74
N THR A 43 -9.23 1.62 4.18
CA THR A 43 -8.32 2.15 3.17
C THR A 43 -9.10 2.47 1.90
N GLU A 44 -8.92 3.69 1.41
CA GLU A 44 -9.60 4.26 0.25
C GLU A 44 -8.67 4.32 -0.97
N ILE A 45 -7.36 4.45 -0.74
CA ILE A 45 -6.37 4.70 -1.78
C ILE A 45 -5.18 3.75 -1.63
N ILE A 46 -4.82 3.05 -2.70
CA ILE A 46 -3.50 2.44 -2.85
C ILE A 46 -2.61 3.45 -3.56
N CYS A 47 -1.54 3.93 -2.93
CA CYS A 47 -0.69 4.97 -3.50
C CYS A 47 0.20 4.47 -4.63
N ASP A 48 0.76 5.42 -5.37
CA ASP A 48 1.75 5.15 -6.41
C ASP A 48 2.89 4.32 -5.81
N ASN A 49 3.29 3.26 -6.51
CA ASN A 49 4.36 2.35 -6.10
C ASN A 49 4.15 1.62 -4.75
N ALA A 50 2.93 1.55 -4.21
CA ALA A 50 2.70 0.96 -2.88
C ALA A 50 3.15 -0.51 -2.73
N PHE A 51 3.05 -1.32 -3.79
CA PHE A 51 3.65 -2.66 -3.88
C PHE A 51 4.75 -2.73 -4.95
N CYS A 52 5.17 -1.58 -5.51
CA CYS A 52 6.28 -1.53 -6.46
C CYS A 52 7.58 -1.59 -5.68
N GLN A 53 8.02 -2.80 -5.44
CA GLN A 53 9.40 -3.07 -5.08
C GLN A 53 9.94 -4.12 -6.04
N ASP A 54 11.26 -4.20 -6.20
CA ASP A 54 11.94 -5.21 -7.01
C ASP A 54 11.77 -6.66 -6.48
N TYR A 55 10.79 -6.87 -5.59
CA TYR A 55 10.58 -8.11 -4.87
C TYR A 55 9.46 -8.93 -5.51
N SER A 56 9.83 -10.17 -5.86
CA SER A 56 9.05 -11.13 -6.62
C SER A 56 8.16 -12.04 -5.77
N SER A 57 8.07 -11.80 -4.45
CA SER A 57 7.45 -12.76 -3.53
C SER A 57 5.93 -12.59 -3.44
N LEU A 58 5.38 -11.42 -3.76
CA LEU A 58 3.94 -11.13 -3.61
C LEU A 58 3.07 -11.94 -4.58
N LYS A 59 2.31 -12.88 -4.03
CA LYS A 59 1.42 -13.79 -4.76
C LYS A 59 -0.05 -13.42 -4.61
N THR A 60 -0.44 -12.79 -3.50
CA THR A 60 -1.84 -12.53 -3.19
C THR A 60 -2.02 -11.24 -2.43
N VAL A 61 -2.93 -10.40 -2.91
CA VAL A 61 -3.40 -9.21 -2.20
C VAL A 61 -4.92 -9.23 -2.13
N ILE A 62 -5.46 -9.07 -0.93
CA ILE A 62 -6.89 -8.85 -0.71
C ILE A 62 -7.14 -7.35 -0.63
N ILE A 63 -7.86 -6.83 -1.63
CA ILE A 63 -8.25 -5.42 -1.73
C ILE A 63 -9.68 -5.26 -1.19
N PRO A 64 -9.91 -4.47 -0.11
CA PRO A 64 -11.24 -4.27 0.42
C PRO A 64 -12.07 -3.38 -0.51
N GLU A 65 -13.38 -3.53 -0.43
CA GLU A 65 -14.38 -2.75 -1.19
C GLU A 65 -14.29 -1.24 -0.99
N THR A 66 -13.64 -0.80 0.10
CA THR A 66 -13.45 0.62 0.42
C THR A 66 -12.45 1.31 -0.49
N VAL A 67 -11.60 0.55 -1.21
CA VAL A 67 -10.61 1.12 -2.13
C VAL A 67 -11.31 1.68 -3.37
N ILE A 68 -11.16 2.98 -3.58
CA ILE A 68 -11.75 3.72 -4.70
C ILE A 68 -10.71 4.22 -5.71
N ALA A 69 -9.42 4.16 -5.37
CA ALA A 69 -8.34 4.59 -6.25
C ALA A 69 -7.07 3.74 -6.09
N ILE A 70 -6.43 3.45 -7.22
CA ILE A 70 -5.18 2.70 -7.30
C ILE A 70 -4.15 3.55 -8.05
N GLY A 71 -2.99 3.73 -7.44
CA GLY A 71 -1.90 4.55 -7.95
C GLY A 71 -1.11 3.92 -9.09
N GLU A 72 -0.37 4.78 -9.78
CA GLU A 72 0.48 4.38 -10.89
C GLU A 72 1.56 3.41 -10.42
N SER A 73 1.81 2.38 -11.24
CA SER A 73 2.81 1.33 -10.96
C SER A 73 2.64 0.62 -9.62
N SER A 74 1.51 0.74 -8.93
CA SER A 74 1.30 0.18 -7.59
C SER A 74 1.60 -1.31 -7.48
N PHE A 75 1.41 -2.11 -8.53
CA PHE A 75 1.74 -3.54 -8.60
C PHE A 75 2.81 -3.87 -9.67
N ARG A 76 3.65 -2.89 -10.02
CA ARG A 76 4.70 -3.11 -11.01
C ARG A 76 5.71 -4.12 -10.46
N GLY A 77 5.95 -5.19 -11.22
CA GLY A 77 6.90 -6.24 -10.86
C GLY A 77 6.29 -7.45 -10.16
N CYS A 78 5.00 -7.40 -9.77
CA CYS A 78 4.26 -8.58 -9.32
C CYS A 78 4.07 -9.56 -10.50
N ILE A 79 4.21 -10.87 -10.23
CA ILE A 79 4.13 -11.96 -11.23
C ILE A 79 2.97 -12.90 -10.88
#